data_AF-A0A7R9YEU1-F1
#
_entry.id   AF-A0A7R9YEU1-F1
#
_cell.length_a   1.000
_cell.length_b   1.000
_cell.length_c   1.000
_cell.angle_alpha   90.00
_cell.angle_beta   90.00
_cell.angle_gamma   90.00
#
_symmetry.space_group_name_H-M   'P 1'
#
loop_
_entity.id
_entity.type
_entity.pdbx_description
1 polymer ?
#
loop_
_entity_poly.entity_id
_entity_poly.type
_entity_poly.pdbx_seq_one_letter_code
_entity_poly.pdbx_strand_id
1 'polypeptide(L)'
;GDIVVVGAPYKRLAVNEVQSIVTTGGGATFIREIQTITTAISVVAEVQAFTMSASPGATLGGSFKILWGSRSTRKLPADLSAEQLQVFMEADLHTGRLQVTAEPYVFCACSNANTYAITFLEATGDVPVLAIDAAELTGTGARALPVEVLQKFPVLGGSFLLRHAGLRTRALAFDAEPWALHAAIEDDLHLDVYLVRRSLPGPSLEREWSITFNSAEGRWDLEQLQAVSDLTGCANTSIGIRTDRDGGGPLRGTFQLGFRDAGLTS
;
A
#
# COMPACT_ATOMS: atom_id res chain seq x y z
N GLY A 1 91.20 -5.00 -10.14
CA GLY A 1 90.16 -4.63 -9.18
C GLY A 1 89.12 -5.69 -9.28
N ASP A 2 89.13 -6.62 -8.33
CA ASP A 2 88.21 -7.74 -8.29
C ASP A 2 87.67 -7.84 -6.87
N ILE A 3 86.38 -7.58 -6.73
CA ILE A 3 85.64 -7.74 -5.49
C ILE A 3 85.19 -9.19 -5.44
N VAL A 4 85.77 -9.95 -4.51
CA VAL A 4 85.32 -11.31 -4.19
C VAL A 4 84.07 -11.18 -3.34
N VAL A 5 82.92 -11.59 -3.88
CA VAL A 5 81.69 -11.77 -3.13
C VAL A 5 81.76 -13.12 -2.41
N VAL A 6 81.80 -13.08 -1.08
CA VAL A 6 81.73 -14.27 -0.23
C VAL A 6 80.26 -14.61 0.02
N GLY A 7 79.74 -15.63 -0.68
CA GLY A 7 78.47 -16.27 -0.37
C GLY A 7 78.71 -17.59 0.35
N ALA A 8 78.25 -17.72 1.60
CA ALA A 8 78.40 -18.93 2.38
C ALA A 8 77.67 -20.14 1.73
N PRO A 9 78.29 -21.34 1.69
CA PRO A 9 77.62 -22.54 1.23
C PRO A 9 76.68 -23.05 2.34
N TYR A 10 75.49 -23.51 1.94
CA TYR A 10 74.51 -24.24 2.77
C TYR A 10 73.59 -23.45 3.71
N LYS A 11 72.70 -22.60 3.18
CA LYS A 11 71.37 -22.43 3.79
C LYS A 11 70.30 -21.96 2.80
N ARG A 12 70.00 -22.77 1.78
CA ARG A 12 68.66 -22.75 1.19
C ARG A 12 67.81 -23.63 2.10
N LEU A 13 67.30 -23.05 3.20
CA LEU A 13 66.27 -23.72 3.98
C LEU A 13 65.06 -23.80 3.06
N ALA A 14 64.59 -25.02 2.78
CA ALA A 14 63.24 -25.19 2.25
C ALA A 14 62.30 -24.59 3.29
N VAL A 15 61.76 -23.41 2.97
CA VAL A 15 60.69 -22.82 3.76
C VAL A 15 59.41 -23.44 3.24
N ASN A 16 58.59 -24.00 4.12
CA ASN A 16 57.29 -24.51 3.71
C ASN A 16 56.48 -23.34 3.11
N GLU A 17 56.01 -23.51 1.88
CA GLU A 17 54.99 -22.63 1.33
C GLU A 17 53.67 -22.97 2.03
N VAL A 18 53.14 -22.02 2.79
CA VAL A 18 51.81 -22.14 3.40
C VAL A 18 50.83 -21.41 2.52
N GLN A 19 50.05 -22.15 1.72
CA GLN A 19 48.88 -21.60 1.05
C GLN A 19 47.69 -21.66 2.00
N SER A 20 47.24 -20.50 2.48
CA SER A 20 46.03 -20.38 3.29
C SER A 20 44.84 -20.19 2.36
N ILE A 21 43.93 -21.17 2.36
CA ILE A 21 42.64 -21.06 1.68
C ILE A 21 41.61 -20.75 2.75
N VAL A 22 41.06 -19.54 2.72
CA VAL A 22 39.95 -19.14 3.59
C VAL A 22 38.68 -19.11 2.76
N THR A 23 37.78 -20.05 3.00
CA THR A 23 36.41 -19.99 2.49
C THR A 23 35.54 -19.29 3.53
N THR A 24 35.11 -18.06 3.27
CA THR A 24 34.17 -17.35 4.15
C THR A 24 32.73 -17.65 3.73
N GLY A 25 32.01 -18.36 4.58
CA GLY A 25 30.58 -18.67 4.42
C GLY A 25 29.73 -17.90 5.38
N GLY A 26 28.65 -17.29 4.87
CA GLY A 26 27.79 -16.39 5.65
C GLY A 26 26.89 -17.05 6.71
N GLY A 27 26.80 -18.38 6.79
CA GLY A 27 25.94 -19.03 7.78
C GLY A 27 26.22 -20.52 8.02
N ALA A 28 25.97 -21.01 9.23
CA ALA A 28 26.04 -22.43 9.60
C ALA A 28 24.68 -23.15 9.50
N THR A 29 23.60 -22.39 9.29
CA THR A 29 22.21 -22.85 9.25
C THR A 29 21.49 -22.25 8.05
N PHE A 30 20.38 -22.87 7.65
CA PHE A 30 19.51 -22.28 6.66
C PHE A 30 18.81 -21.03 7.23
N ILE A 31 18.80 -19.94 6.46
CA ILE A 31 18.09 -18.70 6.73
C ILE A 31 16.89 -18.68 5.78
N ARG A 32 15.70 -18.41 6.32
CA ARG A 32 14.47 -18.31 5.52
C ARG A 32 14.42 -16.99 4.79
N GLU A 33 14.02 -17.02 3.53
CA GLU A 33 13.75 -15.80 2.78
C GLU A 33 12.43 -15.16 3.24
N ILE A 34 12.38 -13.82 3.18
CA ILE A 34 11.16 -13.05 3.38
C ILE A 34 10.95 -12.14 2.18
N GLN A 35 9.81 -12.29 1.50
CA GLN A 35 9.34 -11.35 0.50
C GLN A 35 8.07 -10.66 1.00
N THR A 36 7.92 -9.41 0.64
CA THR A 36 6.79 -8.57 1.02
C THR A 36 6.04 -8.09 -0.22
N ILE A 37 4.74 -8.37 -0.24
CA ILE A 37 3.81 -7.90 -1.27
C ILE A 37 3.06 -6.71 -0.70
N THR A 38 3.04 -5.60 -1.43
CA THR A 38 2.32 -4.38 -1.04
C THR A 38 1.37 -3.99 -2.14
N THR A 39 0.09 -3.81 -1.79
CA THR A 39 -0.88 -3.14 -2.67
C THR A 39 -0.92 -1.66 -2.31
N ALA A 40 -1.18 -0.82 -3.31
CA ALA A 40 -1.29 0.62 -3.10
C ALA A 40 -2.32 1.23 -4.05
N ILE A 41 -2.88 2.35 -3.63
CA ILE A 41 -3.78 3.19 -4.41
C ILE A 41 -3.50 4.66 -4.08
N SER A 42 -3.57 5.53 -5.09
CA SER A 42 -3.37 6.97 -4.89
C SER A 42 -4.53 7.56 -4.09
N VAL A 43 -4.28 7.98 -2.86
CA VAL A 43 -5.31 8.51 -1.96
C VAL A 43 -5.66 9.95 -2.36
N VAL A 44 -6.96 10.19 -2.54
CA VAL A 44 -7.53 11.53 -2.76
C VAL A 44 -8.74 11.69 -1.84
N ALA A 45 -8.93 12.87 -1.26
CA ALA A 45 -10.04 13.12 -0.35
C ALA A 45 -11.39 13.08 -1.10
N GLU A 46 -12.43 12.56 -0.46
CA GLU A 46 -13.78 12.66 -1.02
C GLU A 46 -14.31 14.08 -0.91
N VAL A 47 -14.98 14.55 -1.96
CA VAL A 47 -15.68 15.82 -2.01
C VAL A 47 -17.14 15.57 -2.36
N GLN A 48 -18.03 15.98 -1.45
CA GLN A 48 -19.47 16.00 -1.68
C GLN A 48 -19.98 17.43 -1.66
N ALA A 49 -20.92 17.77 -2.54
CA ALA A 49 -21.49 19.10 -2.62
C ALA A 49 -23.01 19.06 -2.54
N PHE A 50 -23.59 20.07 -1.89
CA PHE A 50 -25.03 20.26 -1.87
C PHE A 50 -25.36 21.74 -2.05
N THR A 51 -26.51 22.00 -2.66
CA THR A 51 -26.96 23.36 -2.94
C THR A 51 -28.32 23.58 -2.32
N MET A 52 -28.48 24.73 -1.66
CA MET A 52 -29.78 25.18 -1.19
C MET A 52 -30.35 26.20 -2.17
N SER A 53 -31.66 26.20 -2.37
CA SER A 53 -32.31 27.03 -3.38
C SER A 53 -33.71 27.43 -2.95
N ALA A 54 -34.24 28.49 -3.56
CA ALA A 54 -35.62 28.95 -3.43
C ALA A 54 -36.14 29.42 -4.79
N SER A 55 -37.41 29.80 -4.88
CA SER A 55 -37.97 30.40 -6.10
C SER A 55 -37.31 31.76 -6.42
N PRO A 56 -37.28 32.17 -7.71
CA PRO A 56 -36.75 33.47 -8.09
C PRO A 56 -37.39 34.62 -7.29
N GLY A 57 -36.57 35.55 -6.80
CA GLY A 57 -36.98 36.69 -5.97
C GLY A 57 -37.32 36.34 -4.52
N ALA A 58 -37.32 35.08 -4.11
CA ALA A 58 -37.49 34.68 -2.71
C ALA A 58 -36.16 34.77 -1.94
N THR A 59 -36.27 34.90 -0.61
CA THR A 59 -35.12 34.83 0.30
C THR A 59 -35.15 33.50 1.06
N LEU A 60 -34.05 32.77 1.00
CA LEU A 60 -33.89 31.53 1.76
C LEU A 60 -33.60 31.84 3.23
N GLY A 61 -34.33 31.18 4.14
CA GLY A 61 -34.17 31.29 5.58
C GLY A 61 -34.51 29.99 6.30
N GLY A 62 -34.74 30.08 7.61
CA GLY A 62 -35.10 28.92 8.41
C GLY A 62 -33.89 28.07 8.77
N SER A 63 -34.09 26.75 8.89
CA SER A 63 -33.01 25.84 9.25
C SER A 63 -33.10 24.50 8.52
N PHE A 64 -31.98 23.78 8.46
CA PHE A 64 -31.89 22.45 7.90
C PHE A 64 -31.07 21.53 8.81
N LYS A 65 -31.06 20.24 8.51
CA LYS A 65 -30.14 19.28 9.13
C LYS A 65 -29.39 18.52 8.04
N ILE A 66 -28.19 18.07 8.39
CA ILE A 66 -27.41 17.16 7.55
C ILE A 66 -27.39 15.80 8.23
N LEU A 67 -27.70 14.77 7.45
CA LEU A 67 -27.61 13.38 7.85
C LEU A 67 -26.40 12.73 7.18
N TRP A 68 -25.68 11.91 7.95
CA TRP A 68 -24.55 11.13 7.48
C TRP A 68 -24.61 9.74 8.09
N GLY A 69 -24.96 8.74 7.28
CA GLY A 69 -25.31 7.41 7.78
C GLY A 69 -26.47 7.47 8.78
N SER A 70 -26.23 7.03 10.01
CA SER A 70 -27.22 7.06 11.10
C SER A 70 -27.15 8.30 11.99
N ARG A 71 -26.28 9.26 11.68
CA ARG A 71 -26.06 10.48 12.48
C ARG A 71 -26.72 11.68 11.81
N SER A 72 -27.09 12.67 12.63
CA SER A 72 -27.69 13.92 12.19
C SER A 72 -27.06 15.08 12.94
N THR A 73 -26.92 16.21 12.28
CA THR A 73 -26.54 17.47 12.93
C THR A 73 -27.68 18.01 13.79
N ARG A 74 -27.34 18.99 14.63
CA ARG A 74 -28.29 19.98 15.15
C ARG A 74 -28.98 20.75 14.01
N LYS A 75 -29.99 21.56 14.35
CA LYS A 75 -30.58 22.50 13.38
C LYS A 75 -29.54 23.55 12.99
N LEU A 76 -29.27 23.64 11.70
CA LEU A 76 -28.32 24.56 11.09
C LEU A 76 -29.10 25.70 10.44
N PRO A 77 -28.82 26.97 10.77
CA PRO A 77 -29.48 28.09 10.13
C PRO A 77 -29.12 28.17 8.64
N ALA A 78 -30.03 28.67 7.80
CA ALA A 78 -29.84 28.69 6.34
C ALA A 78 -28.74 29.68 5.86
N ASP A 79 -28.35 30.66 6.67
CA ASP A 79 -27.32 31.67 6.40
C ASP A 79 -25.94 31.30 7.00
N LEU A 80 -25.74 30.03 7.36
CA LEU A 80 -24.52 29.55 8.01
C LEU A 80 -23.26 29.77 7.16
N SER A 81 -22.17 30.23 7.79
CA SER A 81 -20.87 30.31 7.12
C SER A 81 -20.24 28.93 6.91
N ALA A 82 -19.29 28.82 5.99
CA ALA A 82 -18.56 27.58 5.73
C ALA A 82 -17.83 27.07 6.99
N GLU A 83 -17.23 27.98 7.77
CA GLU A 83 -16.48 27.68 8.98
C GLU A 83 -17.40 27.16 10.09
N GLN A 84 -18.58 27.77 10.25
CA GLN A 84 -19.55 27.30 11.23
C GLN A 84 -20.13 25.94 10.83
N LEU A 85 -20.39 25.74 9.53
CA LEU A 85 -20.83 24.45 9.00
C LEU A 85 -19.80 23.36 9.28
N GLN A 86 -18.53 23.64 9.01
CA GLN A 86 -17.43 22.73 9.32
C GLN A 86 -17.45 22.31 10.80
N VAL A 87 -17.44 23.28 11.71
CA VAL A 87 -17.40 23.02 13.16
C VAL A 87 -18.61 22.19 13.62
N PHE A 88 -19.82 22.50 13.14
CA PHE A 88 -21.01 21.76 13.55
C PHE A 88 -21.05 20.34 12.96
N MET A 89 -20.63 20.15 11.71
CA MET A 89 -20.54 18.81 11.11
C MET A 89 -19.50 17.94 11.84
N GLU A 90 -18.30 18.47 12.09
CA GLU A 90 -17.26 17.74 12.82
C GLU A 90 -17.72 17.35 14.23
N ALA A 91 -18.40 18.26 14.93
CA ALA A 91 -18.87 18.04 16.29
C ALA A 91 -20.05 17.06 16.38
N ASP A 92 -21.05 17.19 15.49
CA ASP A 92 -22.30 16.43 15.60
C ASP A 92 -22.23 15.07 14.89
N LEU A 93 -21.52 14.98 13.77
CA LEU A 93 -21.44 13.77 12.96
C LEU A 93 -20.19 12.94 13.28
N HIS A 94 -19.22 13.50 13.99
CA HIS A 94 -17.87 12.97 14.22
C HIS A 94 -17.24 12.37 12.95
N THR A 95 -17.22 13.17 11.88
CA THR A 95 -16.62 12.84 10.58
C THR A 95 -15.09 12.74 10.61
N GLY A 96 -14.44 13.21 11.69
CA GLY A 96 -13.05 13.63 11.65
C GLY A 96 -12.94 15.03 11.00
N ARG A 97 -11.71 15.46 10.67
CA ARG A 97 -11.50 16.79 10.07
C ARG A 97 -12.16 16.92 8.69
N LEU A 98 -12.79 18.06 8.49
CA LEU A 98 -13.38 18.47 7.22
C LEU A 98 -12.71 19.75 6.73
N GLN A 99 -12.86 20.01 5.43
CA GLN A 99 -12.70 21.34 4.87
C GLN A 99 -13.99 21.68 4.12
N VAL A 100 -14.60 22.81 4.46
CA VAL A 100 -15.85 23.26 3.85
C VAL A 100 -15.61 24.56 3.10
N THR A 101 -16.11 24.64 1.87
CA THR A 101 -16.22 25.89 1.12
C THR A 101 -17.68 26.20 0.84
N ALA A 102 -18.01 27.49 0.72
CA ALA A 102 -19.35 27.95 0.39
C ALA A 102 -19.26 28.99 -0.74
N GLU A 103 -20.11 28.84 -1.74
CA GLU A 103 -20.22 29.77 -2.86
C GLU A 103 -21.68 30.18 -3.08
N PRO A 104 -21.97 31.47 -3.32
CA PRO A 104 -23.33 31.91 -3.59
C PRO A 104 -23.94 31.22 -4.83
N TYR A 105 -25.13 30.64 -4.67
CA TYR A 105 -25.85 30.00 -5.76
C TYR A 105 -26.73 31.01 -6.51
N VAL A 106 -26.13 31.76 -7.43
CA VAL A 106 -26.80 32.86 -8.13
C VAL A 106 -27.82 32.41 -9.18
N PHE A 107 -27.75 31.16 -9.65
CA PHE A 107 -28.60 30.65 -10.74
C PHE A 107 -30.10 30.64 -10.37
N CYS A 108 -30.45 30.49 -9.09
CA CYS A 108 -31.85 30.53 -8.66
C CYS A 108 -32.51 31.92 -8.76
N ALA A 109 -31.71 32.99 -8.97
CA ALA A 109 -32.15 34.38 -8.82
C ALA A 109 -32.87 34.64 -7.48
N CYS A 110 -32.46 33.93 -6.44
CA CYS A 110 -32.97 34.01 -5.07
C CYS A 110 -31.88 34.58 -4.15
N SER A 111 -32.27 35.09 -2.98
CA SER A 111 -31.31 35.63 -2.00
C SER A 111 -30.94 34.59 -0.95
N ASN A 112 -29.70 34.67 -0.45
CA ASN A 112 -29.17 33.82 0.63
C ASN A 112 -29.08 32.31 0.29
N ALA A 113 -28.91 31.97 -0.99
CA ALA A 113 -28.68 30.59 -1.42
C ALA A 113 -27.18 30.34 -1.63
N ASN A 114 -26.69 29.20 -1.14
CA ASN A 114 -25.30 28.78 -1.25
C ASN A 114 -25.19 27.33 -1.75
N THR A 115 -24.08 27.05 -2.44
CA THR A 115 -23.55 25.71 -2.66
C THR A 115 -22.42 25.49 -1.67
N TYR A 116 -22.50 24.41 -0.89
CA TYR A 116 -21.44 24.00 0.03
C TYR A 116 -20.71 22.79 -0.56
N ALA A 117 -19.38 22.84 -0.58
CA ALA A 117 -18.54 21.69 -0.93
C ALA A 117 -17.76 21.23 0.31
N ILE A 118 -17.91 19.96 0.64
CA ILE A 118 -17.43 19.34 1.88
C ILE A 118 -16.35 18.33 1.47
N THR A 119 -15.12 18.59 1.89
CA THR A 119 -13.97 17.71 1.67
C THR A 119 -13.69 16.91 2.95
N PHE A 120 -13.68 15.58 2.84
CA PHE A 120 -13.42 14.68 3.97
C PHE A 120 -11.93 14.37 4.07
N LEU A 121 -11.22 15.03 4.98
CA LEU A 121 -9.75 14.96 5.06
C LEU A 121 -9.24 13.71 5.77
N GLU A 122 -10.07 13.08 6.60
CA GLU A 122 -9.72 11.90 7.40
C GLU A 122 -10.67 10.72 7.12
N ALA A 123 -11.34 10.74 5.97
CA ALA A 123 -12.14 9.61 5.52
C ALA A 123 -11.29 8.34 5.38
N THR A 124 -11.91 7.21 5.71
CA THR A 124 -11.37 5.87 5.49
C THR A 124 -12.48 5.00 4.92
N GLY A 125 -12.17 4.19 3.92
CA GLY A 125 -13.16 3.37 3.22
C GLY A 125 -14.21 4.19 2.46
N ASP A 126 -15.39 3.60 2.28
CA ASP A 126 -16.50 4.22 1.57
C ASP A 126 -17.16 5.31 2.43
N VAL A 127 -17.28 6.52 1.91
CA VAL A 127 -17.88 7.66 2.62
C VAL A 127 -19.37 7.70 2.30
N PRO A 128 -20.27 7.64 3.31
CA PRO A 128 -21.69 7.77 3.07
C PRO A 128 -22.06 9.10 2.42
N VAL A 129 -22.99 9.07 1.47
CA VAL A 129 -23.53 10.29 0.85
C VAL A 129 -24.33 11.09 1.87
N LEU A 130 -24.07 12.40 1.96
CA LEU A 130 -24.82 13.31 2.81
C LEU A 130 -26.29 13.37 2.35
N ALA A 131 -27.21 13.48 3.30
CA ALA A 131 -28.60 13.78 3.01
C ALA A 131 -28.99 15.07 3.73
N ILE A 132 -29.75 15.93 3.03
CA ILE A 132 -30.17 17.23 3.56
C ILE A 132 -31.65 17.16 3.93
N ASP A 133 -31.95 17.29 5.21
CA ASP A 133 -33.32 17.51 5.68
C ASP A 133 -33.62 19.01 5.64
N ALA A 134 -34.36 19.40 4.60
CA ALA A 134 -34.74 20.76 4.29
C ALA A 134 -36.17 21.11 4.78
N ALA A 135 -36.80 20.28 5.61
CA ALA A 135 -38.21 20.45 6.00
C ALA A 135 -38.50 21.75 6.76
N GLU A 136 -37.49 22.31 7.43
CA GLU A 136 -37.60 23.55 8.21
C GLU A 136 -37.01 24.78 7.49
N LEU A 137 -36.72 24.66 6.20
CA LEU A 137 -36.35 25.82 5.38
C LEU A 137 -37.56 26.70 5.11
N THR A 138 -37.33 28.00 5.12
CA THR A 138 -38.36 29.01 4.85
C THR A 138 -38.03 29.81 3.60
N GLY A 139 -39.07 30.33 2.96
CA GLY A 139 -39.00 31.01 1.68
C GLY A 139 -39.79 30.24 0.63
N THR A 140 -40.42 30.96 -0.30
CA THR A 140 -41.24 30.33 -1.34
C THR A 140 -40.38 29.38 -2.18
N GLY A 141 -40.76 28.11 -2.25
CA GLY A 141 -40.03 27.09 -3.01
C GLY A 141 -38.67 26.69 -2.44
N ALA A 142 -38.41 27.03 -1.17
CA ALA A 142 -37.19 26.64 -0.47
C ALA A 142 -37.00 25.12 -0.48
N ARG A 143 -35.80 24.68 -0.87
CA ARG A 143 -35.42 23.27 -0.98
C ARG A 143 -33.91 23.09 -0.96
N ALA A 144 -33.46 21.88 -0.66
CA ALA A 144 -32.13 21.43 -1.01
C ALA A 144 -32.18 20.66 -2.34
N LEU A 145 -31.19 20.88 -3.20
CA LEU A 145 -30.96 20.05 -4.38
C LEU A 145 -30.31 18.71 -3.95
N PRO A 146 -30.41 17.65 -4.76
CA PRO A 146 -29.72 16.39 -4.48
C PRO A 146 -28.21 16.61 -4.27
N VAL A 147 -27.64 15.86 -3.33
CA VAL A 147 -26.19 15.90 -3.06
C VAL A 147 -25.44 15.25 -4.22
N GLU A 148 -24.38 15.90 -4.67
CA GLU A 148 -23.48 15.42 -5.72
C GLU A 148 -22.14 14.97 -5.11
N VAL A 149 -21.66 13.79 -5.49
CA VAL A 149 -20.31 13.33 -5.15
C VAL A 149 -19.37 13.80 -6.26
N LEU A 150 -18.68 14.91 -6.03
CA LEU A 150 -17.76 15.51 -7.01
C LEU A 150 -16.47 14.71 -7.16
N GLN A 151 -16.02 14.11 -6.07
CA GLN A 151 -14.83 13.25 -6.06
C GLN A 151 -15.05 12.14 -5.03
N LYS A 152 -14.95 10.88 -5.44
CA LYS A 152 -15.15 9.74 -4.55
C LYS A 152 -13.84 9.34 -3.85
N PHE A 153 -13.93 8.92 -2.58
CA PHE A 153 -12.80 8.34 -1.87
C PHE A 153 -12.33 7.05 -2.59
N PRO A 154 -11.02 6.91 -2.88
CA PRO A 154 -10.52 5.73 -3.56
C PRO A 154 -10.51 4.54 -2.60
N VAL A 155 -11.23 3.48 -2.99
CA VAL A 155 -11.20 2.19 -2.29
C VAL A 155 -10.61 1.16 -3.23
N LEU A 156 -9.60 0.44 -2.76
CA LEU A 156 -8.96 -0.63 -3.51
C LEU A 156 -9.91 -1.83 -3.63
N GLY A 157 -9.93 -2.43 -4.81
CA GLY A 157 -10.68 -3.64 -5.11
C GLY A 157 -9.97 -4.50 -6.15
N GLY A 158 -10.68 -5.47 -6.70
CA GLY A 158 -10.18 -6.32 -7.80
C GLY A 158 -9.29 -7.46 -7.30
N SER A 159 -8.32 -7.84 -8.12
CA SER A 159 -7.46 -9.00 -7.86
C SER A 159 -6.04 -8.82 -8.37
N PHE A 160 -5.16 -9.74 -8.02
CA PHE A 160 -3.83 -9.84 -8.59
C PHE A 160 -3.44 -11.31 -8.75
N LEU A 161 -2.37 -11.56 -9.51
CA LEU A 161 -1.76 -12.88 -9.65
C LEU A 161 -0.27 -12.77 -9.33
N LEU A 162 0.31 -13.84 -8.78
CA LEU A 162 1.75 -13.96 -8.58
C LEU A 162 2.34 -14.86 -9.65
N ARG A 163 3.58 -14.58 -10.05
CA ARG A 163 4.33 -15.34 -11.04
C ARG A 163 5.72 -15.66 -10.52
N HIS A 164 6.17 -16.86 -10.83
CA HIS A 164 7.52 -17.34 -10.56
C HIS A 164 7.88 -18.43 -11.57
N ALA A 165 9.09 -18.38 -12.14
CA ALA A 165 9.60 -19.40 -13.07
C ALA A 165 8.63 -19.81 -14.20
N GLY A 166 7.85 -18.86 -14.73
CA GLY A 166 6.86 -19.09 -15.79
C GLY A 166 5.51 -19.66 -15.32
N LEU A 167 5.38 -20.07 -14.06
CA LEU A 167 4.12 -20.42 -13.42
C LEU A 167 3.37 -19.16 -12.97
N ARG A 168 2.06 -19.32 -12.74
CA ARG A 168 1.18 -18.26 -12.21
C ARG A 168 0.19 -18.85 -11.23
N THR A 169 -0.15 -18.07 -10.21
CA THR A 169 -1.24 -18.41 -9.30
C THR A 169 -2.60 -18.29 -10.00
N ARG A 170 -3.63 -18.87 -9.39
CA ARG A 170 -5.01 -18.40 -9.54
C ARG A 170 -5.14 -16.91 -9.13
N ALA A 171 -6.23 -16.28 -9.53
CA ALA A 171 -6.51 -14.89 -9.14
C ALA A 171 -6.73 -14.80 -7.62
N LEU A 172 -6.00 -13.89 -6.99
CA LEU A 172 -6.07 -13.59 -5.56
C LEU A 172 -6.81 -12.26 -5.40
N ALA A 173 -7.82 -12.23 -4.54
CA ALA A 173 -8.52 -10.98 -4.24
C ALA A 173 -7.55 -9.94 -3.67
N PHE A 174 -7.83 -8.66 -3.89
CA PHE A 174 -7.03 -7.56 -3.35
C PHE A 174 -6.90 -7.60 -1.81
N ASP A 175 -7.81 -8.28 -1.11
CA ASP A 175 -7.83 -8.46 0.33
C ASP A 175 -7.59 -9.91 0.76
N ALA A 176 -7.01 -10.75 -0.12
CA ALA A 176 -6.83 -12.18 0.11
C ALA A 176 -6.35 -12.53 1.53
N GLU A 177 -7.01 -13.51 2.15
CA GLU A 177 -6.62 -14.04 3.45
C GLU A 177 -5.25 -14.73 3.38
N PRO A 178 -4.45 -14.73 4.47
CA PRO A 178 -3.14 -15.37 4.49
C PRO A 178 -3.12 -16.82 4.02
N TRP A 179 -4.14 -17.61 4.39
CA TRP A 179 -4.24 -19.01 4.00
C TRP A 179 -4.49 -19.18 2.49
N ALA A 180 -5.23 -18.25 1.86
CA ALA A 180 -5.52 -18.31 0.43
C ALA A 180 -4.25 -17.97 -0.37
N LEU A 181 -3.49 -16.98 0.11
CA LEU A 181 -2.20 -16.61 -0.47
C LEU A 181 -1.19 -17.75 -0.32
N HIS A 182 -1.12 -18.36 0.86
CA HIS A 182 -0.29 -19.55 1.14
C HIS A 182 -0.61 -20.68 0.16
N ALA A 183 -1.88 -21.09 0.09
CA ALA A 183 -2.31 -22.19 -0.76
C ALA A 183 -2.04 -21.91 -2.25
N ALA A 184 -2.28 -20.69 -2.73
CA ALA A 184 -2.00 -20.34 -4.11
C ALA A 184 -0.49 -20.44 -4.45
N ILE A 185 0.39 -20.02 -3.54
CA ILE A 185 1.83 -20.11 -3.76
C ILE A 185 2.32 -21.56 -3.75
N GLU A 186 1.84 -22.40 -2.82
CA GLU A 186 2.22 -23.81 -2.76
C GLU A 186 1.63 -24.63 -3.92
N ASP A 187 0.33 -24.49 -4.17
CA ASP A 187 -0.37 -25.29 -5.17
C ASP A 187 0.03 -24.91 -6.60
N ASP A 188 0.12 -23.60 -6.88
CA ASP A 188 0.22 -23.12 -8.27
C ASP A 188 1.66 -22.75 -8.66
N LEU A 189 2.51 -22.33 -7.71
CA LEU A 189 3.92 -21.98 -7.96
C LEU A 189 4.90 -23.05 -7.45
N HIS A 190 4.43 -24.04 -6.67
CA HIS A 190 5.25 -25.11 -6.08
C HIS A 190 6.39 -24.58 -5.21
N LEU A 191 6.16 -23.47 -4.51
CA LEU A 191 7.08 -22.87 -3.56
C LEU A 191 6.65 -23.20 -2.13
N ASP A 192 7.59 -23.66 -1.30
CA ASP A 192 7.33 -24.08 0.07
C ASP A 192 7.23 -22.85 1.01
N VAL A 193 6.04 -22.61 1.55
CA VAL A 193 5.75 -21.44 2.37
C VAL A 193 5.76 -21.81 3.85
N TYR A 194 6.61 -21.15 4.61
CA TYR A 194 6.65 -21.31 6.07
C TYR A 194 5.50 -20.56 6.75
N LEU A 195 5.28 -19.30 6.36
CA LEU A 195 4.32 -18.43 7.01
C LEU A 195 3.91 -17.27 6.10
N VAL A 196 2.62 -16.95 6.09
CA VAL A 196 2.10 -15.69 5.54
C VAL A 196 1.51 -14.86 6.67
N ARG A 197 1.88 -13.57 6.75
CA ARG A 197 1.26 -12.59 7.65
C ARG A 197 0.68 -11.45 6.82
N ARG A 198 -0.56 -11.04 7.12
CA ARG A 198 -1.22 -9.90 6.48
C ARG A 198 -1.32 -8.74 7.46
N SER A 199 -1.12 -7.52 6.98
CA SER A 199 -1.32 -6.29 7.74
C SER A 199 -2.81 -6.00 7.99
N LEU A 200 -3.08 -5.08 8.92
CA LEU A 200 -4.38 -4.41 8.97
C LEU A 200 -4.61 -3.60 7.68
N PRO A 201 -5.87 -3.33 7.29
CA PRO A 201 -6.16 -2.49 6.13
C PRO A 201 -5.70 -1.06 6.40
N GLY A 202 -5.13 -0.43 5.37
CA GLY A 202 -4.96 1.03 5.34
C GLY A 202 -6.27 1.77 5.02
N PRO A 203 -6.24 3.11 4.97
CA PRO A 203 -7.42 3.95 4.71
C PRO A 203 -8.20 3.60 3.45
N SER A 204 -7.51 3.18 2.39
CA SER A 204 -8.10 2.81 1.10
C SER A 204 -8.24 1.30 0.93
N LEU A 205 -8.19 0.56 2.05
CA LEU A 205 -8.19 -0.91 2.14
C LEU A 205 -6.96 -1.58 1.52
N GLU A 206 -5.89 -0.83 1.28
CA GLU A 206 -4.60 -1.37 0.88
C GLU A 206 -4.00 -2.26 1.97
N ARG A 207 -3.19 -3.23 1.53
CA ARG A 207 -2.66 -4.32 2.36
C ARG A 207 -1.22 -4.62 2.04
N GLU A 208 -0.54 -5.14 3.06
CA GLU A 208 0.76 -5.77 2.95
C GLU A 208 0.69 -7.25 3.39
N TRP A 209 1.38 -8.12 2.66
CA TRP A 209 1.62 -9.50 3.07
C TRP A 209 3.11 -9.77 3.15
N SER A 210 3.56 -10.27 4.29
CA SER A 210 4.92 -10.79 4.46
C SER A 210 4.88 -12.31 4.33
N ILE A 211 5.59 -12.84 3.34
CA ILE A 211 5.70 -14.25 3.04
C ILE A 211 7.09 -14.72 3.46
N THR A 212 7.13 -15.66 4.38
CA THR A 212 8.36 -16.36 4.75
C THR A 212 8.37 -17.71 4.05
N PHE A 213 9.41 -17.99 3.28
CA PHE A 213 9.58 -19.29 2.62
C PHE A 213 10.40 -20.24 3.49
N ASN A 214 10.12 -21.53 3.40
CA ASN A 214 11.04 -22.52 3.97
C ASN A 214 12.33 -22.54 3.15
N SER A 215 13.46 -22.80 3.82
CA SER A 215 14.76 -22.92 3.17
C SER A 215 15.33 -24.31 3.39
N ALA A 216 15.79 -24.91 2.29
CA ALA A 216 16.37 -26.25 2.25
C ALA A 216 17.56 -26.29 1.28
N GLU A 217 18.23 -27.44 1.23
CA GLU A 217 19.39 -27.64 0.35
C GLU A 217 19.00 -27.42 -1.12
N GLY A 218 19.72 -26.50 -1.79
CA GLY A 218 19.43 -26.10 -3.17
C GLY A 218 18.19 -25.21 -3.37
N ARG A 219 17.48 -24.83 -2.30
CA ARG A 219 16.27 -23.99 -2.34
C ARG A 219 16.27 -23.04 -1.14
N TRP A 220 17.20 -22.09 -1.16
CA TRP A 220 17.33 -21.09 -0.10
C TRP A 220 17.41 -19.66 -0.64
N ASP A 221 17.73 -19.46 -1.92
CA ASP A 221 17.69 -18.16 -2.59
C ASP A 221 16.61 -18.23 -3.67
N LEU A 222 15.48 -17.56 -3.45
CA LEU A 222 14.35 -17.53 -4.35
C LEU A 222 14.37 -16.23 -5.14
N GLU A 223 14.23 -16.34 -6.46
CA GLU A 223 13.97 -15.15 -7.27
C GLU A 223 12.70 -14.47 -6.80
N GLN A 224 12.75 -13.14 -6.69
CA GLN A 224 11.63 -12.33 -6.28
C GLN A 224 10.38 -12.66 -7.13
N LEU A 225 9.24 -12.86 -6.46
CA LEU A 225 7.98 -13.03 -7.15
C LEU A 225 7.66 -11.79 -8.00
N GLN A 226 6.96 -12.03 -9.10
CA GLN A 226 6.40 -10.97 -9.93
C GLN A 226 4.89 -10.90 -9.72
N ALA A 227 4.33 -9.70 -9.77
CA ALA A 227 2.89 -9.50 -9.69
C ALA A 227 2.31 -9.10 -11.05
N VAL A 228 1.11 -9.58 -11.33
CA VAL A 228 0.25 -9.06 -12.38
C VAL A 228 -0.96 -8.43 -11.71
N SER A 229 -1.18 -7.14 -11.98
CA SER A 229 -2.25 -6.37 -11.37
C SER A 229 -3.51 -6.45 -12.21
N ASP A 230 -4.61 -6.89 -11.60
CA ASP A 230 -5.98 -6.62 -12.02
C ASP A 230 -6.70 -5.81 -10.91
N LEU A 231 -5.93 -4.98 -10.18
CA LEU A 231 -6.44 -4.17 -9.08
C LEU A 231 -7.30 -3.03 -9.63
N THR A 232 -8.46 -2.85 -9.02
CA THR A 232 -9.42 -1.82 -9.41
C THR A 232 -9.55 -0.74 -8.33
N GLY A 233 -10.00 0.43 -8.74
CA GLY A 233 -10.29 1.56 -7.86
C GLY A 233 -10.63 2.78 -8.72
N CYS A 234 -11.20 3.84 -8.13
CA CYS A 234 -11.45 5.09 -8.85
C CYS A 234 -10.21 5.99 -8.97
N ALA A 235 -9.04 5.48 -8.57
CA ALA A 235 -7.74 6.14 -8.68
C ALA A 235 -6.66 5.14 -9.10
N ASN A 236 -5.44 5.62 -9.34
CA ASN A 236 -4.31 4.78 -9.77
C ASN A 236 -3.99 3.71 -8.73
N THR A 237 -4.03 2.44 -9.14
CA THR A 237 -3.69 1.26 -8.32
C THR A 237 -2.34 0.69 -8.74
N SER A 238 -1.65 0.06 -7.79
CA SER A 238 -0.41 -0.67 -8.06
C SER A 238 -0.20 -1.81 -7.07
N ILE A 239 0.58 -2.79 -7.48
CA ILE A 239 1.09 -3.86 -6.63
C ILE A 239 2.60 -3.92 -6.79
N GLY A 240 3.30 -3.97 -5.66
CA GLY A 240 4.74 -4.09 -5.58
C GLY A 240 5.13 -5.35 -4.81
N ILE A 241 6.27 -5.93 -5.17
CA ILE A 241 6.90 -7.00 -4.41
C ILE A 241 8.35 -6.58 -4.17
N ARG A 242 8.85 -6.86 -2.97
CA ARG A 242 10.25 -6.68 -2.59
C ARG A 242 10.75 -7.85 -1.75
N THR A 243 12.01 -8.21 -1.91
CA THR A 243 12.69 -9.12 -0.98
C THR A 243 13.24 -8.34 0.21
N ASP A 244 12.80 -8.70 1.41
CA ASP A 244 13.17 -8.02 2.67
C ASP A 244 14.37 -8.67 3.34
N ARG A 245 14.52 -9.97 3.12
CA ARG A 245 15.66 -10.75 3.56
C ARG A 245 15.85 -11.91 2.60
N ASP A 246 16.97 -11.93 1.90
CA ASP A 246 17.38 -13.08 1.09
C ASP A 246 17.55 -14.31 1.99
N GLY A 247 17.16 -15.47 1.48
CA GLY A 247 17.48 -16.70 2.20
C GLY A 247 18.97 -17.06 2.05
N GLY A 248 19.41 -17.98 2.90
CA GLY A 248 20.83 -18.30 3.02
C GLY A 248 21.04 -19.76 3.40
N GLY A 249 22.16 -20.33 3.01
CA GLY A 249 22.52 -21.70 3.34
C GLY A 249 23.99 -21.84 3.73
N PRO A 250 24.35 -22.94 4.42
CA PRO A 250 25.75 -23.24 4.71
C PRO A 250 26.55 -23.49 3.43
N LEU A 251 27.81 -23.00 3.41
CA LEU A 251 28.75 -23.35 2.33
C LEU A 251 28.99 -24.86 2.33
N ARG A 252 28.79 -25.49 1.17
CA ARG A 252 29.09 -26.90 0.95
C ARG A 252 29.64 -27.14 -0.45
N GLY A 253 30.49 -28.15 -0.57
CA GLY A 253 31.16 -28.55 -1.81
C GLY A 253 32.54 -29.12 -1.52
N THR A 254 33.11 -29.82 -2.49
CA THR A 254 34.52 -30.22 -2.49
C THR A 254 35.24 -29.38 -3.55
N PHE A 255 36.34 -28.74 -3.18
CA PHE A 255 37.25 -28.14 -4.15
C PHE A 255 38.41 -29.10 -4.40
N GLN A 256 38.89 -29.17 -5.64
CA GLN A 256 40.14 -29.86 -5.96
C GLN A 256 41.26 -28.82 -6.05
N LEU A 257 42.37 -29.12 -5.40
CA LEU A 257 43.61 -28.35 -5.53
C LEU A 257 44.51 -29.06 -6.53
N GLY A 258 45.01 -28.31 -7.51
CA GLY A 258 46.06 -28.76 -8.42
C GLY A 258 47.24 -27.81 -8.34
N PHE A 259 48.44 -28.34 -8.18
CA PHE A 259 49.66 -27.57 -8.40
C PHE A 259 49.86 -27.43 -9.92
N ARG A 260 50.14 -26.22 -10.42
CA ARG A 260 50.73 -26.10 -11.76
C ARG A 260 52.14 -26.70 -11.68
N ASP A 261 52.41 -27.64 -12.56
CA ASP A 261 53.70 -28.30 -12.82
C ASP A 261 53.96 -29.66 -12.15
N ALA A 262 52.97 -30.56 -12.16
CA ALA A 262 53.27 -32.00 -12.24
C ALA A 262 53.04 -32.48 -13.68
N GLY A 263 54.03 -32.25 -14.54
CA GLY A 263 54.08 -32.88 -15.86
C GLY A 263 54.08 -34.40 -15.73
N LEU A 264 53.37 -35.05 -16.65
CA LEU A 264 53.33 -36.50 -16.83
C LEU A 264 54.75 -37.08 -16.83
N THR A 265 54.99 -38.09 -15.99
CA THR A 265 55.99 -39.12 -16.28
C THR A 265 55.26 -40.46 -16.39
N SER A 266 55.57 -41.13 -17.50
CA SER A 266 54.98 -42.37 -18.02
C SER A 266 55.03 -43.56 -17.07
#